data_AF-A0AAW6P7T8-F1
#
_entry.id   AF-A0AAW6P7T8-F1
#
_cell.length_a   1.000
_cell.length_b   1.000
_cell.length_c   1.000
_cell.angle_alpha   90.00
_cell.angle_beta   90.00
_cell.angle_gamma   90.00
#
_symmetry.space_group_name_H-M   'P 1'
#
loop_
_entity.id
_entity.type
_entity.pdbx_description
1 polymer ?
#
loop_
_entity_poly.entity_id
_entity_poly.type
_entity_poly.pdbx_seq_one_letter_code
_entity_poly.pdbx_strand_id
1 'polypeptide(L)'
;MGEGLELSLHAFVNVASRNRATDYESGTVANLNFAVGQRIGRWQLGLAGYHARQLDDDRQHGARVEPDGRRYRATALGPVLAYDLPRAAGSLKFKALAPLSTRNSLAANTAYVVWSRSL
;
A
#
# COMPACT_ATOMS: atom_id res chain seq x y z
N MET A 1 15.35 17.63 17.67
CA MET A 1 14.48 16.97 16.68
C MET A 1 15.02 17.34 15.31
N GLY A 2 15.42 16.36 14.49
CA GLY A 2 16.11 16.62 13.23
C GLY A 2 15.15 17.10 12.16
N GLU A 3 15.44 18.24 11.56
CA GLU A 3 14.87 18.65 10.28
C GLU A 3 15.54 17.84 9.17
N GLY A 4 14.79 17.47 8.14
CA GLY A 4 15.39 16.72 7.05
C GLY A 4 14.41 16.04 6.12
N LEU A 5 14.94 15.70 4.95
CA LEU A 5 14.30 14.82 3.98
C LEU A 5 14.25 13.40 4.54
N GLU A 6 13.10 12.77 4.41
CA GLU A 6 12.86 11.38 4.73
C GLU A 6 12.41 10.61 3.51
N LEU A 7 12.97 9.42 3.36
CA LEU A 7 12.60 8.45 2.34
C LEU A 7 12.22 7.14 3.02
N SER A 8 11.14 6.52 2.56
CA SER A 8 10.74 5.18 3.00
C SER A 8 10.38 4.34 1.79
N LEU A 9 10.86 3.10 1.79
CA LEU A 9 10.58 2.10 0.78
C LEU A 9 10.28 0.78 1.48
N HIS A 10 9.23 0.09 1.05
CA HIS A 10 8.90 -1.24 1.54
C HIS A 10 8.38 -2.09 0.39
N ALA A 11 9.09 -3.17 0.06
CA ALA A 11 8.71 -4.11 -0.98
C ALA A 11 8.42 -5.48 -0.37
N PHE A 12 7.38 -6.16 -0.84
CA PHE A 12 7.02 -7.50 -0.38
C PHE A 12 6.22 -8.25 -1.46
N VAL A 13 6.15 -9.58 -1.33
CA VAL A 13 5.36 -10.45 -2.21
C VAL A 13 4.30 -11.19 -1.41
N ASN A 14 3.11 -11.32 -1.98
CA ASN A 14 2.04 -12.18 -1.45
C ASN A 14 1.99 -13.46 -2.27
N VAL A 15 2.20 -14.60 -1.61
CA VAL A 15 2.01 -15.93 -2.19
C VAL A 15 0.78 -16.54 -1.54
N ALA A 16 -0.22 -16.88 -2.36
CA ALA A 16 -1.46 -17.45 -1.89
C ALA A 16 -1.42 -18.97 -1.95
N SER A 17 -2.00 -19.63 -0.95
CA SER A 17 -2.31 -21.06 -1.04
C SER A 17 -3.62 -21.28 -1.81
N ARG A 18 -3.76 -22.44 -2.44
CA ARG A 18 -5.00 -22.85 -3.10
C ARG A 18 -6.18 -22.95 -2.13
N ASN A 19 -7.31 -22.37 -2.52
CA ASN A 19 -8.60 -22.60 -1.87
C ASN A 19 -9.18 -23.94 -2.35
N ARG A 20 -9.28 -24.93 -1.45
CA ARG A 20 -9.76 -26.28 -1.77
C ARG A 20 -11.27 -26.36 -2.07
N ALA A 21 -12.07 -25.43 -1.57
CA ALA A 21 -13.52 -25.48 -1.78
C ALA A 21 -13.92 -25.10 -3.22
N THR A 22 -13.14 -24.23 -3.86
CA THR A 22 -13.37 -23.75 -5.23
C THR A 22 -12.28 -24.17 -6.21
N ASP A 23 -11.25 -24.87 -5.73
CA ASP A 23 -10.02 -25.20 -6.45
C ASP A 23 -9.41 -23.96 -7.15
N TYR A 24 -9.39 -22.85 -6.41
CA TYR A 24 -8.93 -21.55 -6.88
C TYR A 24 -7.55 -21.21 -6.32
N GLU A 25 -6.66 -20.73 -7.16
CA GLU A 25 -5.29 -20.34 -6.82
C GLU A 25 -5.05 -18.93 -7.35
N SER A 26 -4.86 -17.98 -6.43
CA SER A 26 -4.49 -16.61 -6.78
C SER A 26 -3.01 -16.56 -7.15
N GLY A 27 -2.71 -15.86 -8.23
CA GLY A 27 -1.33 -15.66 -8.64
C GLY A 27 -0.55 -14.73 -7.69
N THR A 28 0.78 -14.86 -7.69
CA THR A 28 1.68 -14.11 -6.81
C THR A 28 1.57 -12.60 -7.06
N VAL A 29 1.52 -11.79 -6.01
CA VAL A 29 1.45 -10.32 -6.13
C VAL A 29 2.71 -9.68 -5.55
N ALA A 30 3.43 -8.93 -6.37
CA ALA A 30 4.49 -8.04 -5.91
C ALA A 30 3.92 -6.69 -5.50
N ASN A 31 4.43 -6.13 -4.40
CA ASN A 31 3.98 -4.86 -3.84
C ASN A 31 5.19 -3.98 -3.54
N LEU A 32 5.02 -2.69 -3.79
CA LEU A 32 5.97 -1.65 -3.47
C LEU A 32 5.22 -0.48 -2.83
N ASN A 33 5.53 -0.20 -1.58
CA ASN A 33 5.09 0.99 -0.87
C ASN A 33 6.25 1.99 -0.81
N PHE A 34 5.96 3.27 -1.00
CA PHE A 34 6.95 4.32 -0.89
C PHE A 34 6.39 5.56 -0.23
N ALA A 35 7.27 6.35 0.39
CA ALA A 35 6.98 7.68 0.88
C ALA A 35 8.23 8.56 0.79
N VAL A 36 8.02 9.84 0.49
CA VAL A 36 9.02 10.89 0.57
C VAL A 36 8.39 12.06 1.32
N GLY A 37 9.11 12.65 2.26
CA GLY A 37 8.60 13.79 3.01
C GLY A 37 9.68 14.61 3.67
N GLN A 38 9.33 15.82 4.06
CA GLN A 38 10.19 16.74 4.78
C GLN A 38 9.69 16.86 6.22
N ARG A 39 10.60 16.73 7.19
CA ARG A 39 10.32 17.06 8.59
C ARG A 39 10.72 18.50 8.89
N ILE A 40 9.80 19.24 9.51
CA ILE A 40 9.99 20.63 9.96
C ILE A 40 9.35 20.76 11.34
N GLY A 41 10.19 20.94 12.37
CA GLY A 41 9.74 20.93 13.76
C GLY A 41 8.99 19.65 14.12
N ARG A 42 7.71 19.76 14.47
CA ARG A 42 6.82 18.63 14.84
C ARG A 42 6.02 18.06 13.68
N TRP A 43 6.14 18.65 12.49
CA TRP A 43 5.39 18.26 11.32
C TRP A 43 6.26 17.44 10.37
N GLN A 44 5.63 16.47 9.72
CA GLN A 44 6.17 15.80 8.56
C GLN A 44 5.15 15.89 7.43
N LEU A 45 5.57 16.40 6.28
CA LEU A 45 4.74 16.63 5.11
C LEU A 45 5.35 15.91 3.92
N GLY A 46 4.54 15.23 3.11
CA GLY A 46 5.09 14.53 1.97
C GLY A 46 4.06 13.86 1.07
N LEU A 47 4.58 13.00 0.21
CA LEU A 47 3.82 12.13 -0.67
C LEU A 47 4.08 10.68 -0.28
N ALA A 48 3.02 9.88 -0.33
CA ALA A 48 3.13 8.44 -0.14
C ALA A 48 2.24 7.72 -1.14
N GLY A 49 2.65 6.53 -1.52
CA GLY A 49 1.95 5.76 -2.53
C GLY A 49 2.28 4.29 -2.46
N TYR A 50 1.67 3.54 -3.36
CA TYR A 50 1.99 2.15 -3.58
C TYR A 50 1.80 1.77 -5.05
N HIS A 51 2.51 0.73 -5.46
CA HIS A 51 2.29 0.00 -6.69
C HIS A 51 2.24 -1.50 -6.37
N ALA A 52 1.21 -2.17 -6.83
CA ALA A 52 1.06 -3.61 -6.70
C ALA A 52 0.70 -4.23 -8.05
N ARG A 53 1.30 -5.38 -8.36
CA ARG A 53 1.12 -6.08 -9.63
C ARG A 53 1.22 -7.59 -9.43
N GLN A 54 0.25 -8.28 -9.99
CA GLN A 54 0.25 -9.74 -10.07
C GLN A 54 1.22 -10.24 -11.14
N LEU A 55 2.09 -11.16 -10.75
CA LEU A 55 3.21 -11.69 -11.54
C LEU A 55 2.82 -12.90 -12.38
N ASP A 56 1.82 -13.67 -11.94
CA ASP A 56 1.28 -14.86 -12.62
C ASP A 56 -0.26 -14.82 -12.68
N ASP A 57 -0.87 -15.67 -13.51
CA ASP A 57 -2.32 -15.71 -13.70
C ASP A 57 -3.00 -16.43 -12.55
N ASP A 58 -4.21 -16.00 -12.19
CA ASP A 58 -5.09 -16.81 -11.37
C ASP A 58 -5.46 -18.11 -12.11
N ARG A 59 -5.57 -19.20 -11.36
CA ARG A 59 -6.01 -20.50 -11.85
C ARG A 59 -7.23 -21.00 -11.09
N GLN A 60 -8.15 -21.65 -11.81
CA GLN A 60 -9.27 -22.37 -11.22
C GLN A 60 -9.42 -23.72 -11.91
N HIS A 61 -9.54 -24.80 -11.15
CA HIS A 61 -9.56 -26.16 -11.68
C HIS A 61 -8.32 -26.51 -12.51
N GLY A 62 -7.16 -25.96 -12.15
CA GLY A 62 -5.89 -26.11 -12.87
C GLY A 62 -5.79 -25.32 -14.19
N ALA A 63 -6.89 -24.74 -14.67
CA ALA A 63 -6.91 -23.89 -15.86
C ALA A 63 -6.71 -22.42 -15.50
N ARG A 64 -6.18 -21.63 -16.43
CA ARG A 64 -6.12 -20.17 -16.30
C ARG A 64 -7.54 -19.61 -16.19
N VAL A 65 -7.76 -18.67 -15.28
CA VAL A 65 -9.06 -17.99 -15.17
C VAL A 65 -9.26 -17.08 -16.37
N GLU A 66 -10.27 -17.34 -17.18
CA GLU A 66 -10.59 -16.51 -18.35
C GLU A 66 -11.16 -15.14 -17.93
N PRO A 67 -11.03 -14.11 -18.79
CA PRO A 67 -10.31 -14.10 -20.08
C PRO A 67 -8.80 -13.84 -19.97
N ASP A 68 -8.32 -13.43 -18.80
CA ASP A 68 -7.05 -12.73 -18.67
C ASP A 68 -6.23 -13.12 -17.44
N GLY A 69 -6.64 -14.16 -16.72
CA GLY A 69 -6.05 -14.61 -15.46
C GLY A 69 -6.31 -13.68 -14.28
N ARG A 70 -7.30 -12.78 -14.38
CA ARG A 70 -7.59 -11.69 -13.42
C ARG A 70 -6.44 -10.73 -13.11
N ARG A 71 -5.21 -10.91 -13.63
CA ARG A 71 -3.98 -10.10 -13.42
C ARG A 71 -4.22 -8.76 -12.71
N TYR A 72 -4.17 -8.80 -11.38
CA TYR A 72 -4.39 -7.65 -10.52
C TYR A 72 -3.29 -6.59 -10.71
N ARG A 73 -3.70 -5.32 -10.76
CA ARG A 73 -2.77 -4.18 -10.68
C ARG A 73 -3.44 -3.01 -9.99
N ALA A 74 -2.73 -2.35 -9.09
CA ALA A 74 -3.18 -1.12 -8.45
C ALA A 74 -2.01 -0.19 -8.18
N THR A 75 -2.20 1.09 -8.49
CA THR A 75 -1.26 2.17 -8.18
C THR A 75 -2.04 3.31 -7.57
N ALA A 76 -1.59 3.81 -6.43
CA ALA A 76 -2.19 4.98 -5.79
C ALA A 76 -1.12 5.90 -5.21
N LEU A 77 -1.43 7.18 -5.18
CA LEU A 77 -0.55 8.23 -4.69
C LEU A 77 -1.37 9.31 -4.00
N GLY A 78 -0.79 9.95 -2.99
CA GLY A 78 -1.36 11.17 -2.45
C GLY A 78 -0.61 11.67 -1.22
N PRO A 79 -1.14 12.73 -0.57
CA PRO A 79 -0.46 13.38 0.53
C PRO A 79 -0.38 12.49 1.77
N VAL A 80 0.72 12.66 2.50
CA VAL A 80 0.91 12.16 3.86
C VAL A 80 1.34 13.31 4.77
N LEU A 81 0.71 13.39 5.94
CA LEU A 81 0.97 14.35 6.98
C LEU A 81 1.19 13.57 8.28
N ALA A 82 2.19 13.93 9.08
CA ALA A 82 2.29 13.47 10.45
C ALA A 82 2.61 14.62 11.40
N TYR A 83 2.16 14.48 12.64
CA TYR A 83 2.39 15.42 13.72
C TYR A 83 2.82 14.69 14.97
N ASP A 84 4.00 15.04 15.47
CA ASP A 84 4.53 14.51 16.72
C ASP A 84 3.82 15.14 17.91
N LEU A 85 3.43 14.34 18.89
CA LEU A 85 2.74 14.71 20.12
C LEU A 85 3.60 14.27 21.33
N PRO A 86 4.65 15.04 21.69
CA PRO A 86 5.61 14.63 22.72
C PRO A 86 4.95 14.43 24.10
N ARG A 87 3.96 15.27 24.45
CA ARG A 87 3.21 15.15 25.71
C ARG A 87 2.43 13.84 25.83
N ALA A 88 2.08 13.24 24.70
CA ALA A 88 1.37 11.97 24.63
C ALA A 88 2.28 10.80 24.24
N ALA A 89 3.61 11.03 24.20
CA ALA A 89 4.63 10.07 23.76
C ALA A 89 4.24 9.37 22.44
N GLY A 90 3.76 10.13 21.45
CA GLY A 90 3.24 9.53 20.23
C GLY A 90 3.16 10.50 19.05
N SER A 91 2.49 10.07 17.98
CA SER A 91 2.26 10.85 16.77
C SER A 91 0.93 10.51 16.11
N LEU A 92 0.37 11.49 15.40
CA LEU A 92 -0.77 11.30 14.51
C LEU A 92 -0.29 11.36 13.06
N LYS A 93 -0.76 10.43 12.22
CA LYS A 93 -0.47 10.41 10.80
C LYS A 93 -1.76 10.33 10.01
N PHE A 94 -1.89 11.20 9.01
CA PHE A 94 -2.94 11.20 8.02
C PHE A 94 -2.36 10.88 6.65
N LYS A 95 -3.05 10.05 5.87
CA LYS A 95 -2.70 9.74 4.49
C LYS A 95 -3.97 9.70 3.65
N ALA A 96 -4.00 10.42 2.53
CA ALA A 96 -5.07 10.31 1.54
C ALA A 96 -4.46 9.85 0.22
N LEU A 97 -5.05 8.83 -0.41
CA LEU A 97 -4.56 8.22 -1.62
C LEU A 97 -5.65 8.25 -2.70
N ALA A 98 -5.30 8.80 -3.85
CA ALA A 98 -6.10 8.69 -5.05
C ALA A 98 -5.53 7.56 -5.93
N PRO A 99 -6.40 6.73 -6.55
CA PRO A 99 -5.96 5.74 -7.52
C PRO A 99 -5.45 6.42 -8.80
N LEU A 100 -4.28 6.02 -9.27
CA LEU A 100 -3.71 6.47 -10.55
C LEU A 100 -3.92 5.45 -11.67
N SER A 101 -3.85 4.16 -11.34
CA SER A 101 -4.08 3.06 -12.29
C SER A 101 -4.60 1.84 -11.56
N THR A 102 -5.67 1.23 -12.07
CA THR A 102 -6.21 -0.01 -11.53
C THR A 102 -6.57 -0.98 -12.64
N ARG A 103 -6.48 -2.28 -12.35
CA ARG A 103 -6.92 -3.40 -13.19
C ARG A 103 -7.35 -4.52 -12.28
N ASN A 104 -8.57 -5.03 -12.48
CA ASN A 104 -9.16 -6.08 -11.64
C ASN A 104 -9.05 -5.75 -10.14
N SER A 105 -9.26 -4.48 -9.82
CA SER A 105 -9.19 -3.87 -8.49
C SER A 105 -10.17 -2.72 -8.44
N LEU A 106 -10.58 -2.33 -7.24
CA LEU A 106 -11.38 -1.12 -7.02
C LEU A 106 -10.52 0.14 -7.22
N ALA A 107 -11.06 1.11 -7.95
CA ALA A 107 -10.51 2.47 -8.04
C ALA A 107 -11.04 3.34 -6.90
N ALA A 108 -10.69 2.99 -5.67
CA ALA A 108 -11.18 3.67 -4.47
C ALA A 108 -10.21 4.76 -3.98
N ASN A 109 -10.75 5.93 -3.65
CA ASN A 109 -10.03 6.89 -2.81
C ASN A 109 -9.94 6.32 -1.40
N THR A 110 -8.73 6.34 -0.82
CA THR A 110 -8.49 5.77 0.51
C THR A 110 -7.90 6.81 1.45
N ALA A 111 -8.44 6.94 2.66
CA ALA A 111 -7.88 7.79 3.70
C ALA A 111 -7.56 6.97 4.96
N TYR A 112 -6.43 7.27 5.59
CA TYR A 112 -5.98 6.65 6.83
C TYR A 112 -5.73 7.72 7.88
N VAL A 113 -6.15 7.43 9.12
CA VAL A 113 -5.72 8.14 10.32
C VAL A 113 -5.07 7.10 11.22
N VAL A 114 -3.82 7.33 11.59
CA VAL A 114 -3.02 6.41 12.41
C VAL A 114 -2.52 7.16 13.64
N TRP A 115 -2.81 6.62 14.81
CA TRP A 115 -2.17 6.99 16.06
C TRP A 115 -1.04 6.01 16.34
N SER A 116 0.12 6.52 16.71
CA SER A 116 1.27 5.71 17.13
C SER A 116 1.75 6.19 18.49
N ARG A 117 2.11 5.27 19.38
CA ARG A 117 2.71 5.57 20.68
C ARG A 117 4.10 4.93 20.76
N SER A 118 5.08 5.71 21.18
CA SER A 118 6.42 5.21 21.50
C SER A 118 6.37 4.58 22.90
N LEU A 119 6.83 3.34 23.01
CA LEU A 119 7.03 2.65 24.29
C LEU A 119 8.35 3.07 24.93
#